data_AF-A0A4Y9RJ55-F1
#
_entry.id   AF-A0A4Y9RJ55-F1
#
_cell.length_a   1.000
_cell.length_b   1.000
_cell.length_c   1.000
_cell.angle_alpha   90.00
_cell.angle_beta   90.00
_cell.angle_gamma   90.00
#
_symmetry.space_group_name_H-M   'P 1'
#
loop_
_entity.id
_entity.type
_entity.pdbx_description
1 polymer ?
#
loop_
_entity_poly.entity_id
_entity_poly.type
_entity_poly.pdbx_seq_one_letter_code
_entity_poly.pdbx_strand_id
1 'polypeptide(L)' 'MNAILEFIVPRLRERSTYVGLVGILTALGVAVDPQYLEIAIALGSGIAGLIGVLWKDKTAA' A
#
# COMPACT_ATOMS: atom_id res chain seq x y z
N MET A 1 -11.88 12.50 21.85
CA MET A 1 -10.64 12.29 21.07
C MET A 1 -10.03 11.00 21.56
N ASN A 2 -10.14 9.91 20.79
CA ASN A 2 -9.66 8.60 21.22
C ASN A 2 -8.18 8.52 20.80
N ALA A 3 -7.26 8.79 21.72
CA ALA A 3 -5.80 8.91 21.44
C ALA A 3 -5.23 7.70 20.67
N ILE A 4 -5.84 6.53 20.84
CA ILE A 4 -5.52 5.30 20.11
C ILE A 4 -5.81 5.43 18.60
N LEU A 5 -6.95 6.03 18.23
CA LEU A 5 -7.30 6.25 16.82
C LEU A 5 -6.38 7.29 16.17
N GLU A 6 -6.01 8.35 16.89
CA GLU A 6 -5.03 9.34 16.40
C GLU A 6 -3.64 8.76 16.18
N PHE A 7 -3.27 7.72 16.93
CA PHE A 7 -1.97 7.06 16.77
C PHE A 7 -1.96 5.99 15.66
N ILE A 8 -3.05 5.22 15.53
CA ILE A 8 -3.10 4.07 14.60
C ILE A 8 -3.41 4.51 13.17
N VAL A 9 -4.30 5.48 12.97
CA VAL A 9 -4.73 5.93 11.63
C VAL A 9 -3.55 6.46 10.78
N PRO A 10 -2.61 7.27 11.30
CA PRO A 10 -1.45 7.71 10.53
C PRO A 10 -0.54 6.55 10.14
N ARG A 11 -0.27 5.63 11.07
CA ARG A 11 0.60 4.47 10.88
C ARG A 11 0.07 3.54 9.79
N LEU A 12 -1.24 3.32 9.74
CA LEU A 12 -1.89 2.52 8.68
C LEU A 12 -1.87 3.18 7.31
N ARG A 13 -1.42 4.43 7.18
CA ARG A 13 -1.24 5.09 5.87
C ARG A 13 0.21 5.03 5.39
N GLU A 14 1.14 4.57 6.23
CA GLU A 14 2.55 4.47 5.88
C GLU A 14 2.83 3.16 5.15
N ARG A 15 3.62 3.22 4.06
CA ARG A 15 4.08 2.03 3.33
C ARG A 15 4.89 1.09 4.22
N SER A 16 5.71 1.65 5.11
CA SER A 16 6.55 0.92 6.08
C SER A 16 5.74 -0.04 6.95
N THR A 17 4.52 0.34 7.36
CA THR A 17 3.64 -0.51 8.18
C THR A 17 3.22 -1.78 7.44
N TYR A 18 2.79 -1.66 6.18
CA TYR A 18 2.38 -2.82 5.38
C TYR A 18 3.57 -3.71 5.01
N VAL A 19 4.70 -3.12 4.63
CA VAL A 19 5.92 -3.88 4.33
C VAL A 19 6.43 -4.62 5.58
N GLY A 20 6.39 -3.97 6.74
CA GLY A 20 6.77 -4.58 8.02
C GLY A 20 5.84 -5.72 8.41
N LEU A 21 4.52 -5.55 8.25
CA LEU A 21 3.54 -6.62 8.49
C LEU A 21 3.78 -7.84 7.59
N VAL A 22 3.98 -7.61 6.29
CA VAL A 22 4.30 -8.70 5.35
C VAL A 22 5.62 -9.36 5.75
N GLY A 23 6.64 -8.59 6.11
CA GLY A 23 7.93 -9.15 6.58
C GLY A 23 7.79 -10.03 7.83
N ILE A 24 6.97 -9.62 8.80
CA ILE A 24 6.67 -10.43 10.00
C ILE A 24 5.94 -11.72 9.62
N LEU A 25 4.91 -11.63 8.76
CA LEU A 25 4.16 -12.80 8.30
C LEU A 25 5.07 -13.78 7.52
N THR A 26 5.96 -13.26 6.69
CA THR A 26 6.95 -14.05 5.97
C THR A 26 7.91 -14.74 6.94
N ALA A 27 8.38 -14.05 7.97
CA ALA A 27 9.22 -14.66 9.02
C ALA A 27 8.50 -15.76 9.81
N LEU A 28 7.16 -15.69 9.91
CA LEU A 28 6.30 -16.71 10.51
C LEU A 28 5.99 -17.87 9.54
N GLY A 29 6.56 -17.88 8.34
CA GLY A 29 6.42 -18.96 7.36
C GLY A 29 5.33 -18.74 6.30
N VAL A 30 4.68 -17.57 6.29
CA VAL A 30 3.74 -17.21 5.22
C VAL A 30 4.55 -16.73 4.00
N ALA A 31 4.91 -17.67 3.13
CA ALA A 31 5.59 -17.35 1.87
C ALA A 31 4.58 -16.76 0.87
N VAL A 32 4.90 -15.58 0.34
CA VAL A 32 4.17 -14.98 -0.78
C VAL A 32 4.72 -15.58 -2.07
N ASP A 33 3.87 -16.24 -2.85
CA ASP A 33 4.26 -16.73 -4.18
C ASP A 33 4.62 -15.53 -5.09
N PRO A 34 5.78 -15.56 -5.78
CA PRO A 34 6.17 -14.54 -6.75
C PRO A 34 5.09 -14.19 -7.79
N GLN A 35 4.23 -15.13 -8.17
CA GLN A 35 3.12 -14.84 -9.10
C GLN A 35 2.17 -13.77 -8.57
N TYR A 36 1.92 -13.71 -7.26
CA TYR A 36 1.05 -12.69 -6.68
C TYR A 36 1.70 -11.29 -6.69
N LEU A 37 3.04 -11.25 -6.74
CA LEU A 37 3.81 -10.02 -6.77
C LEU A 37 3.63 -9.29 -8.11
N GLU A 38 3.69 -10.03 -9.22
CA GLU A 38 3.44 -9.48 -10.56
C GLU A 38 1.99 -8.99 -10.70
N ILE A 39 1.03 -9.78 -10.22
CA ILE A 39 -0.40 -9.41 -10.25
C ILE A 39 -0.65 -8.14 -9.42
N ALA A 40 -0.06 -8.03 -8.23
CA ALA A 40 -0.21 -6.85 -7.38
C ALA A 40 0.39 -5.59 -8.02
N ILE A 41 1.56 -5.72 -8.67
CA ILE A 41 2.19 -4.61 -9.40
C ILE A 41 1.32 -4.20 -10.60
N ALA A 42 0.83 -5.15 -11.39
CA ALA A 42 -0.04 -4.89 -12.53
C ALA A 42 -1.35 -4.21 -12.09
N LEU A 43 -1.98 -4.66 -11.02
CA LEU A 43 -3.17 -4.02 -10.44
C LEU A 43 -2.87 -2.60 -9.94
N GLY A 44 -1.80 -2.44 -9.17
CA GLY A 44 -1.44 -1.13 -8.60
C GLY A 44 -1.10 -0.10 -9.68
N SER A 45 -0.32 -0.50 -10.67
CA SER A 45 0.02 0.34 -11.83
C SER A 45 -1.19 0.63 -12.70
N GLY A 46 -2.07 -0.35 -12.93
CA GLY A 46 -3.32 -0.16 -13.66
C GLY A 46 -4.25 0.85 -12.99
N ILE A 47 -4.45 0.73 -11.68
CA ILE A 47 -5.26 1.68 -10.90
C ILE A 47 -4.60 3.07 -10.89
N ALA A 48 -3.29 3.15 -10.66
CA ALA A 48 -2.58 4.43 -10.69
C ALA A 48 -2.67 5.12 -12.06
N GLY A 49 -2.52 4.35 -13.15
CA GLY A 49 -2.70 4.82 -14.51
C GLY A 49 -4.13 5.28 -14.78
N LEU A 50 -5.12 4.52 -14.34
CA LEU A 50 -6.53 4.90 -14.45
C LEU A 50 -6.82 6.21 -13.72
N ILE A 51 -6.28 6.38 -12.51
CA ILE A 51 -6.41 7.63 -11.75
C ILE A 51 -5.74 8.77 -12.51
N GLY A 52 -4.53 8.58 -13.05
CA GLY A 52 -3.84 9.61 -13.83
C GLY A 52 -4.54 9.99 -15.15
N VAL A 53 -5.30 9.06 -15.76
CA VAL A 53 -6.10 9.34 -16.95
C VAL A 53 -7.39 10.10 -16.59
N LEU A 54 -8.03 9.73 -15.48
CA LEU A 54 -9.34 10.27 -15.10
C LEU A 54 -9.26 11.57 -14.30
N TRP A 55 -8.21 11.77 -13.51
CA TRP A 55 -8.00 12.99 -12.74
C TRP A 55 -7.01 13.90 -13.44
N LYS A 56 -7.36 15.20 -13.51
CA LYS A 56 -6.42 16.23 -13.93
C LYS A 56 -5.22 16.24 -12.99
N ASP A 57 -4.03 16.25 -13.58
CA ASP A 57 -2.84 16.58 -12.83
C ASP A 57 -3.02 17.92 -12.13
N LYS A 58 -2.81 17.92 -10.82
CA LYS A 58 -2.73 19.15 -10.06
C LYS A 58 -1.40 19.79 -10.46
N THR A 59 -1.45 20.81 -11.31
CA THR A 59 -0.29 21.65 -11.60
C THR A 59 0.28 22.11 -10.27
N ALA A 60 1.47 21.63 -9.92
CA ALA A 60 2.24 22.19 -8.83
C ALA A 60 2.62 23.61 -9.26
N ALA A 61 1.82 24.58 -8.82
CA ALA A 61 2.17 25.99 -8.81
C ALA A 61 2.74 26.32 -7.43
#